data_AF-A0A7Y5PSL3-F1
#
_entry.id   AF-A0A7Y5PSL3-F1
#
_cell.length_a   1.000
_cell.length_b   1.000
_cell.length_c   1.000
_cell.angle_alpha   90.00
_cell.angle_beta   90.00
_cell.angle_gamma   90.00
#
_symmetry.space_group_name_H-M   'P 1'
#
loop_
_entity.id
_entity.type
_entity.pdbx_description
1 polymer ?
#
loop_
_entity_poly.entity_id
_entity_poly.type
_entity_poly.pdbx_seq_one_letter_code
_entity_poly.pdbx_strand_id
1 'polypeptide(L)'
;MEPRELLQAALEKAQAQHYEEARSLLEQLTQALPEFADGHYYLGLTQARLGETHRAMAAFERCLALDPFYHAAREQLKLLQKGVGASSLPPSAPPPPPEPASEAYAPLWVRPEDQSIDRTIIPKPAGFWIRAAAFAIDNFLFSLVLEPFIFLASIPFFPLFDEYAGMDQEEMVTAILNQFLQGDTGPMLSLLAASLVLMTVGFLLNSLIFGYFHYTSGQTPGKRLLGIRAVDYESLGYLGFGQSMWRYAASTLNWCICGIGYLMAAFNPEKRTLHDYMAGTRVVYSEKIPMSLFEMILTLVMVGVALAVFFMRGISLLIAIREFF
;
A
#
# COMPACT_ATOMS: atom_id res chain seq x y z
N MET A 1 -12.68 -26.04 27.45
CA MET A 1 -12.93 -25.77 26.02
C MET A 1 -11.98 -24.67 25.62
N GLU A 2 -11.26 -24.85 24.54
CA GLU A 2 -10.44 -23.79 23.96
C GLU A 2 -11.34 -22.60 23.55
N PRO A 3 -10.87 -21.34 23.58
CA PRO A 3 -11.70 -20.17 23.26
C PRO A 3 -12.42 -20.26 21.91
N ARG A 4 -11.82 -20.93 20.94
CA ARG A 4 -12.40 -21.18 19.62
C ARG A 4 -13.55 -22.18 19.65
N GLU A 5 -13.44 -23.22 20.47
CA GLU A 5 -14.51 -24.20 20.68
C GLU A 5 -15.69 -23.56 21.40
N LEU A 6 -15.42 -22.66 22.37
CA LEU A 6 -16.44 -21.88 23.05
C LEU A 6 -17.22 -20.98 22.08
N LEU A 7 -16.51 -20.29 21.18
CA LEU A 7 -17.16 -19.47 20.15
C LEU A 7 -18.00 -20.31 19.19
N GLN A 8 -17.46 -21.42 18.68
CA GLN A 8 -18.18 -22.28 17.76
C GLN A 8 -19.45 -22.86 18.41
N ALA A 9 -19.33 -23.39 19.63
CA ALA A 9 -20.48 -23.91 20.38
C ALA A 9 -21.52 -22.81 20.66
N ALA A 10 -21.09 -21.59 20.96
CA ALA A 10 -22.00 -20.46 21.16
C ALA A 10 -22.76 -20.10 19.87
N LEU A 11 -22.08 -20.10 18.72
CA LEU A 11 -22.70 -19.80 17.42
C LEU A 11 -23.70 -20.90 17.02
N GLU A 12 -23.36 -22.17 17.25
CA GLU A 12 -24.27 -23.30 17.02
C GLU A 12 -25.54 -23.17 17.89
N LYS A 13 -25.38 -22.81 19.18
CA LYS A 13 -26.51 -22.57 20.08
C LYS A 13 -27.34 -21.36 19.65
N ALA A 14 -26.70 -20.28 19.18
CA ALA A 14 -27.39 -19.11 18.66
C ALA A 14 -28.19 -19.42 17.38
N GLN A 15 -27.64 -20.24 16.48
CA GLN A 15 -28.34 -20.72 15.28
C GLN A 15 -29.54 -21.61 15.63
N ALA A 16 -29.40 -22.45 16.67
CA ALA A 16 -30.48 -23.25 17.24
C ALA A 16 -31.50 -22.43 18.05
N GLN A 17 -31.39 -21.09 18.09
CA GLN A 17 -32.23 -20.19 18.87
C GLN A 17 -32.16 -20.40 20.39
N HIS A 18 -31.15 -21.11 20.88
CA HIS A 18 -30.89 -21.32 22.30
C HIS A 18 -30.03 -20.17 22.85
N TYR A 19 -30.60 -18.96 22.85
CA TYR A 19 -29.86 -17.72 23.14
C TYR A 19 -29.33 -17.62 24.57
N GLU A 20 -30.01 -18.21 25.55
CA GLU A 20 -29.54 -18.26 26.94
C GLU A 20 -28.26 -19.10 27.11
N GLU A 21 -28.20 -20.25 26.43
CA GLU A 21 -27.00 -21.09 26.40
C GLU A 21 -25.86 -20.41 25.64
N ALA A 22 -26.17 -19.78 24.51
CA ALA A 22 -25.21 -19.00 23.74
C ALA A 22 -24.65 -17.82 24.57
N ARG A 23 -25.49 -17.12 25.34
CA ARG A 23 -25.06 -16.03 26.22
C ARG A 23 -24.06 -16.53 27.25
N SER A 24 -24.37 -17.65 27.93
CA SER A 24 -23.47 -18.24 28.92
C SER A 24 -22.11 -18.60 28.34
N LEU A 25 -22.07 -19.18 27.13
CA LEU A 25 -20.81 -19.54 26.47
C LEU A 25 -20.00 -18.30 26.05
N LEU A 26 -20.68 -17.25 25.59
CA LEU A 26 -20.04 -15.98 25.21
C LEU A 26 -19.57 -15.16 26.42
N GLU A 27 -20.26 -15.24 27.55
CA GLU A 27 -19.80 -14.65 28.82
C GLU A 27 -18.54 -15.36 29.32
N GLN A 28 -18.49 -16.69 29.25
CA GLN A 28 -17.27 -17.45 29.56
C GLN A 28 -16.13 -17.08 28.61
N LEU A 29 -16.43 -16.93 27.32
CA LEU A 29 -15.45 -16.54 26.31
C LEU A 29 -14.89 -15.13 26.56
N THR A 30 -15.75 -14.16 26.85
CA THR A 30 -15.35 -12.76 27.12
C THR A 30 -14.68 -12.58 28.48
N GLN A 31 -14.92 -13.48 29.44
CA GLN A 31 -14.13 -13.54 30.68
C GLN A 31 -12.73 -14.13 30.45
N ALA A 32 -12.64 -15.19 29.65
CA ALA A 32 -11.36 -15.82 29.30
C ALA A 32 -10.50 -14.92 28.40
N LEU A 33 -11.12 -14.20 27.47
CA LEU A 33 -10.46 -13.27 26.54
C LEU A 33 -11.16 -11.89 26.56
N PRO A 34 -10.87 -11.03 27.55
CA PRO A 34 -11.53 -9.72 27.70
C PRO A 34 -11.33 -8.75 26.53
N GLU A 35 -10.29 -8.95 25.73
CA GLU A 35 -9.89 -8.12 24.60
C GLU A 35 -10.37 -8.66 23.24
N PHE A 36 -11.09 -9.78 23.24
CA PHE A 36 -11.59 -10.39 22.01
C PHE A 36 -12.87 -9.69 21.51
N ALA A 37 -12.72 -8.82 20.50
CA ALA A 37 -13.79 -7.97 19.99
C ALA A 37 -15.00 -8.76 19.44
N ASP A 38 -14.77 -9.85 18.69
CA ASP A 38 -15.84 -10.70 18.16
C ASP A 38 -16.70 -11.31 19.28
N GLY A 39 -16.07 -11.70 20.40
CA GLY A 39 -16.76 -12.24 21.57
C GLY A 39 -17.77 -11.25 22.14
N HIS A 40 -17.39 -9.98 22.27
CA HIS A 40 -18.28 -8.90 22.70
C HIS A 40 -19.37 -8.57 21.66
N TYR A 41 -19.05 -8.64 20.36
CA TYR A 41 -20.03 -8.46 19.30
C TYR A 41 -21.11 -9.56 19.31
N TYR A 42 -20.71 -10.82 19.35
CA TYR A 42 -21.65 -11.95 19.39
C TYR A 42 -22.45 -11.97 20.69
N LEU A 43 -21.84 -11.56 21.82
CA LEU A 43 -22.56 -11.36 23.08
C LEU A 43 -23.64 -10.30 22.91
N GLY A 44 -23.31 -9.16 22.28
CA GLY A 44 -24.27 -8.09 22.00
C GLY A 44 -25.42 -8.52 21.09
N LEU A 45 -25.15 -9.30 20.03
CA LEU A 45 -26.20 -9.87 19.19
C LEU A 45 -27.10 -10.84 19.96
N THR A 46 -26.53 -11.74 20.75
CA THR A 46 -27.28 -12.71 21.56
C THR A 46 -28.14 -12.01 22.61
N GLN A 47 -27.61 -11.01 23.30
CA GLN A 47 -28.35 -10.17 24.25
C GLN A 47 -29.47 -9.38 23.57
N ALA A 48 -29.24 -8.91 22.33
CA ALA A 48 -30.28 -8.25 21.56
C ALA A 48 -31.45 -9.20 21.21
N ARG A 49 -31.14 -10.46 20.88
CA ARG A 49 -32.15 -11.51 20.65
C ARG A 49 -32.94 -11.86 21.91
N LEU A 50 -32.32 -11.75 23.08
CA LEU A 50 -32.98 -11.88 24.39
C LEU A 50 -33.78 -10.64 24.80
N GLY A 51 -33.73 -9.54 24.01
CA GLY A 51 -34.41 -8.28 24.33
C GLY A 51 -33.68 -7.43 25.38
N GLU A 52 -32.46 -7.79 25.76
CA GLU A 52 -31.63 -7.08 26.72
C GLU A 52 -30.93 -5.86 26.08
N THR A 53 -31.72 -4.88 25.62
CA THR A 53 -31.23 -3.73 24.83
C THR A 53 -30.04 -3.00 25.45
N HIS A 54 -30.10 -2.70 26.75
CA HIS A 54 -29.01 -1.99 27.43
C HIS A 54 -27.70 -2.78 27.47
N ARG A 55 -27.78 -4.10 27.68
CA ARG A 55 -26.59 -4.96 27.71
C ARG A 55 -26.04 -5.17 26.31
N ALA A 56 -26.91 -5.34 25.31
CA ALA A 56 -26.51 -5.41 23.92
C ALA A 56 -25.74 -4.16 23.48
N MET A 57 -26.24 -2.97 23.83
CA MET A 57 -25.53 -1.70 23.57
C MET A 57 -24.17 -1.68 24.26
N ALA A 58 -24.08 -2.03 25.55
CA ALA A 58 -22.82 -2.05 26.27
C ALA A 58 -21.80 -3.05 25.67
N ALA A 59 -22.26 -4.21 25.21
CA ALA A 59 -21.43 -5.20 24.54
C ALA A 59 -20.94 -4.72 23.16
N PHE A 60 -21.80 -4.04 22.38
CA PHE A 60 -21.37 -3.39 21.13
C PHE A 60 -20.42 -2.21 21.37
N GLU A 61 -20.65 -1.41 22.39
CA GLU A 61 -19.73 -0.33 22.79
C GLU A 61 -18.39 -0.90 23.24
N ARG A 62 -18.38 -2.02 23.97
CA ARG A 62 -17.15 -2.70 24.35
C ARG A 62 -16.43 -3.29 23.13
N CYS A 63 -17.17 -3.89 22.20
CA CYS A 63 -16.64 -4.33 20.91
C CYS A 63 -15.99 -3.15 20.15
N LEU A 64 -16.66 -2.00 20.07
CA LEU A 64 -16.14 -0.80 19.39
C LEU A 64 -15.00 -0.11 20.15
N ALA A 65 -14.92 -0.27 21.46
CA ALA A 65 -13.79 0.19 22.25
C ALA A 65 -12.53 -0.65 22.00
N LEU A 66 -12.69 -1.95 21.68
CA LEU A 66 -11.62 -2.88 21.33
C LEU A 66 -11.24 -2.76 19.84
N ASP A 67 -12.23 -2.71 18.95
CA ASP A 67 -12.09 -2.48 17.52
C ASP A 67 -12.99 -1.31 17.06
N PRO A 68 -12.46 -0.08 17.01
CA PRO A 68 -13.20 1.08 16.52
C PRO A 68 -13.72 0.97 15.08
N PHE A 69 -13.20 0.04 14.27
CA PHE A 69 -13.56 -0.17 12.87
C PHE A 69 -14.52 -1.34 12.63
N TYR A 70 -15.04 -1.96 13.68
CA TYR A 70 -15.99 -3.06 13.59
C TYR A 70 -17.35 -2.59 13.03
N HIS A 71 -17.44 -2.53 11.69
CA HIS A 71 -18.59 -1.94 10.97
C HIS A 71 -19.91 -2.57 11.38
N ALA A 72 -19.94 -3.90 11.53
CA ALA A 72 -21.15 -4.61 11.92
C ALA A 72 -21.65 -4.21 13.32
N ALA A 73 -20.76 -4.06 14.31
CA ALA A 73 -21.10 -3.61 15.66
C ALA A 73 -21.58 -2.15 15.64
N ARG A 74 -20.93 -1.29 14.86
CA ARG A 74 -21.31 0.12 14.67
C ARG A 74 -22.71 0.26 14.07
N GLU A 75 -23.02 -0.55 13.06
CA GLU A 75 -24.35 -0.56 12.45
C GLU A 75 -25.43 -1.00 13.44
N GLN A 76 -25.20 -2.11 14.17
CA GLN A 76 -26.16 -2.62 15.14
C GLN A 76 -26.39 -1.62 16.30
N LEU A 77 -25.32 -1.02 16.84
CA LEU A 77 -25.42 0.00 17.86
C LEU A 77 -26.20 1.24 17.37
N LYS A 78 -25.94 1.69 16.13
CA LYS A 78 -26.65 2.82 15.51
C LYS A 78 -28.14 2.54 15.36
N LEU A 79 -28.53 1.31 15.05
CA LEU A 79 -29.94 0.91 14.96
C LEU A 79 -30.60 0.91 16.34
N LEU A 80 -29.95 0.35 17.36
CA LEU A 80 -30.45 0.38 18.75
C LEU A 80 -30.61 1.82 19.27
N GLN A 81 -29.64 2.70 19.00
CA GLN A 81 -29.72 4.12 19.36
C GLN A 81 -30.87 4.86 18.66
N LYS A 82 -31.27 4.41 17.46
CA LYS A 82 -32.43 4.93 16.73
C LYS A 82 -33.77 4.38 17.22
N GLY A 83 -33.77 3.56 18.28
CA GLY A 83 -34.97 2.96 18.85
C GLY A 83 -35.49 1.76 18.07
N VAL A 84 -34.69 1.16 17.19
CA VAL A 84 -35.02 -0.14 16.60
C VAL A 84 -35.02 -1.17 17.72
N GLY A 85 -36.08 -1.96 17.84
CA GLY A 85 -36.19 -3.01 18.85
C GLY A 85 -35.03 -4.00 18.75
N ALA A 86 -34.43 -4.37 19.88
CA ALA A 86 -33.24 -5.23 19.90
C ALA A 86 -33.49 -6.60 19.27
N SER A 87 -34.68 -7.16 19.47
CA SER A 87 -35.11 -8.42 18.85
C SER A 87 -35.33 -8.29 17.33
N SER A 88 -35.59 -7.07 16.81
CA SER A 88 -35.84 -6.79 15.40
C SER A 88 -34.61 -6.31 14.64
N LEU A 89 -33.41 -6.38 15.23
CA LEU A 89 -32.17 -6.05 14.53
C LEU A 89 -31.97 -6.96 13.31
N PRO A 90 -31.63 -6.42 12.13
CA PRO A 90 -31.41 -7.20 10.93
C PRO A 90 -30.27 -8.20 11.17
N PRO A 91 -30.35 -9.42 10.61
CA PRO A 91 -29.23 -10.34 10.64
C PRO A 91 -28.07 -9.70 9.86
N SER A 92 -27.09 -9.17 10.58
CA SER A 92 -25.78 -8.89 9.98
C SER A 92 -25.10 -10.23 9.71
N ALA A 93 -24.42 -10.34 8.56
CA ALA A 93 -23.58 -11.49 8.32
C ALA A 93 -22.64 -11.64 9.54
N PRO A 94 -22.63 -12.79 10.23
CA PRO A 94 -21.62 -13.04 11.24
C PRO A 94 -20.27 -12.83 10.56
N PRO A 95 -19.33 -12.03 11.13
CA PRO A 95 -17.97 -12.03 10.63
C PRO A 95 -17.53 -13.50 10.54
N PRO A 96 -16.87 -13.89 9.44
CA PRO A 96 -16.51 -15.29 9.24
C PRO A 96 -15.86 -15.82 10.52
N PRO A 97 -16.28 -17.00 11.03
CA PRO A 97 -15.66 -17.56 12.23
C PRO A 97 -14.15 -17.52 12.02
N PRO A 98 -13.35 -17.14 13.04
CA PRO A 98 -11.91 -17.18 12.91
C PRO A 98 -11.57 -18.59 12.41
N GLU A 99 -11.11 -18.65 11.16
CA GLU A 99 -10.79 -19.92 10.51
C GLU A 99 -9.90 -20.70 11.48
N PRO A 100 -9.93 -22.05 11.46
CA PRO A 100 -8.86 -22.78 12.09
C PRO A 100 -7.58 -22.12 11.63
N ALA A 101 -6.63 -21.96 12.54
CA ALA A 101 -5.25 -21.81 12.16
C ALA A 101 -4.83 -23.07 11.37
N SER A 102 -5.40 -23.35 10.20
CA SER A 102 -4.57 -23.56 9.05
C SER A 102 -3.77 -22.27 8.98
N GLU A 103 -2.47 -22.40 9.21
CA GLU A 103 -1.35 -21.76 8.52
C GLU A 103 -1.58 -20.52 7.58
N ALA A 104 -2.80 -20.14 7.21
CA ALA A 104 -3.21 -19.05 6.32
C ALA A 104 -3.64 -17.73 7.00
N TYR A 105 -3.88 -17.70 8.32
CA TYR A 105 -4.25 -16.45 9.05
C TYR A 105 -3.27 -16.07 10.18
N ALA A 106 -2.00 -16.44 10.05
CA ALA A 106 -0.98 -15.54 10.58
C ALA A 106 -1.05 -14.24 9.76
N PRO A 107 -0.86 -13.04 10.36
CA PRO A 107 -0.61 -11.86 9.55
C PRO A 107 0.53 -12.21 8.61
N LEU A 108 0.26 -12.39 7.31
CA LEU A 108 1.23 -12.97 6.38
C LEU A 108 2.53 -12.15 6.32
N TRP A 109 2.54 -10.94 6.85
CA TRP A 109 3.72 -10.10 7.00
C TRP A 109 4.74 -10.56 8.05
N VAL A 110 4.45 -11.60 8.81
CA VAL A 110 5.29 -12.23 9.80
C VAL A 110 5.83 -13.54 9.21
N ARG A 111 7.15 -13.67 9.01
CA ARG A 111 7.73 -14.99 8.69
C ARG A 111 7.36 -15.96 9.82
N PRO A 112 7.09 -17.24 9.55
CA PRO A 112 6.73 -18.23 10.59
C PRO A 112 7.66 -18.21 11.81
N GLU A 113 8.89 -17.72 11.66
CA GLU A 113 9.91 -17.57 12.70
C GLU A 113 9.70 -16.40 13.70
N ASP A 114 8.90 -15.36 13.41
CA ASP A 114 8.87 -14.11 14.20
C ASP A 114 7.62 -14.00 15.10
N GLN A 115 7.75 -14.44 16.35
CA GLN A 115 6.63 -14.54 17.32
C GLN A 115 6.36 -13.25 18.12
N SER A 116 7.01 -12.13 17.77
CA SER A 116 7.10 -10.94 18.65
C SER A 116 5.92 -9.95 18.55
N ILE A 117 5.00 -10.13 17.62
CA ILE A 117 4.00 -9.11 17.27
C ILE A 117 2.60 -9.51 17.74
N ASP A 118 2.06 -8.69 18.64
CA ASP A 118 0.69 -8.77 19.13
C ASP A 118 -0.31 -8.50 17.99
N ARG A 119 -1.10 -9.52 17.66
CA ARG A 119 -2.03 -9.56 16.53
C ARG A 119 -3.38 -8.87 16.84
N THR A 120 -3.56 -8.39 18.06
CA THR A 120 -4.77 -7.68 18.50
C THR A 120 -4.71 -6.17 18.24
N ILE A 121 -3.54 -5.63 17.91
CA ILE A 121 -3.30 -4.20 17.75
C ILE A 121 -3.49 -3.78 16.29
N ILE A 122 -4.53 -2.99 16.02
CA ILE A 122 -4.71 -2.36 14.70
C ILE A 122 -3.60 -1.32 14.49
N PRO A 123 -2.72 -1.50 13.48
CA PRO A 123 -1.57 -0.64 13.31
C PRO A 123 -2.01 0.76 12.85
N LYS A 124 -1.40 1.78 13.45
CA LYS A 124 -1.72 3.19 13.20
C LYS A 124 -1.64 3.52 11.70
N PRO A 125 -2.64 4.20 11.12
CA PRO A 125 -2.61 4.54 9.71
C PRO A 125 -1.53 5.60 9.40
N ALA A 126 -0.82 5.41 8.30
CA ALA A 126 0.26 6.29 7.85
C ALA A 126 -0.32 7.50 7.10
N GLY A 127 -0.02 8.70 7.61
CA GLY A 127 -0.51 9.97 7.06
C GLY A 127 0.15 10.39 5.74
N PHE A 128 -0.27 11.53 5.21
CA PHE A 128 0.24 12.07 3.95
C PHE A 128 1.76 12.29 3.94
N TRP A 129 2.32 13.01 4.91
CA TRP A 129 3.73 13.43 4.90
C TRP A 129 4.72 12.27 4.94
N ILE A 130 4.44 11.22 5.73
CA ILE A 130 5.31 10.04 5.78
C ILE A 130 5.28 9.26 4.45
N ARG A 131 4.12 9.25 3.77
CA ARG A 131 3.99 8.66 2.43
C ARG A 131 4.71 9.51 1.37
N ALA A 132 4.65 10.84 1.47
CA ALA A 132 5.36 11.75 0.59
C ALA A 132 6.89 11.61 0.75
N ALA A 133 7.37 11.50 1.99
CA ALA A 133 8.77 11.22 2.28
C ALA A 133 9.20 9.85 1.72
N ALA A 134 8.37 8.81 1.88
CA ALA A 134 8.66 7.49 1.30
C ALA A 134 8.78 7.58 -0.23
N PHE A 135 7.86 8.30 -0.88
CA PHE A 135 7.88 8.52 -2.32
C PHE A 135 9.13 9.29 -2.77
N ALA A 136 9.54 10.33 -2.06
CA ALA A 136 10.76 11.07 -2.37
C ALA A 136 12.01 10.18 -2.27
N ILE A 137 12.10 9.35 -1.22
CA ILE A 137 13.17 8.37 -1.05
C ILE A 137 13.15 7.34 -2.17
N ASP A 138 11.98 6.79 -2.51
CA ASP A 138 11.83 5.84 -3.60
C ASP A 138 12.34 6.44 -4.93
N ASN A 139 11.90 7.65 -5.28
CA ASN A 139 12.35 8.31 -6.51
C ASN A 139 13.86 8.54 -6.54
N PHE A 140 14.46 8.95 -5.42
CA PHE A 140 15.91 9.11 -5.33
C PHE A 140 16.67 7.78 -5.47
N LEU A 141 16.20 6.72 -4.83
CA LEU A 141 16.81 5.39 -4.93
C LEU A 141 16.68 4.82 -6.34
N PHE A 142 15.51 4.98 -6.97
CA PHE A 142 15.29 4.51 -8.33
C PHE A 142 16.03 5.34 -9.37
N SER A 143 16.13 6.66 -9.22
CA SER A 143 16.91 7.49 -10.16
C SER A 143 18.39 7.12 -10.12
N LEU A 144 18.94 6.87 -8.92
CA LEU A 144 20.32 6.43 -8.79
C LEU A 144 20.61 5.13 -9.55
N VAL A 145 19.64 4.21 -9.56
CA VAL A 145 19.78 2.91 -10.23
C VAL A 145 19.46 3.03 -11.72
N LEU A 146 18.39 3.72 -12.11
CA LEU A 146 17.85 3.71 -13.48
C LEU A 146 18.55 4.73 -14.41
N GLU A 147 18.94 5.90 -13.92
CA GLU A 147 19.55 6.95 -14.75
C GLU A 147 20.80 6.48 -15.51
N PRO A 148 21.74 5.71 -14.92
CA PRO A 148 22.85 5.15 -15.67
C PRO A 148 22.42 4.26 -16.84
N PHE A 149 21.36 3.46 -16.69
CA PHE A 149 20.85 2.62 -17.77
C PHE A 149 20.14 3.42 -18.85
N ILE A 150 19.38 4.45 -18.46
CA ILE A 150 18.73 5.38 -19.41
C ILE A 150 19.80 6.11 -20.21
N PHE A 151 20.85 6.60 -19.53
CA PHE A 151 22.00 7.22 -20.16
C PHE A 151 22.68 6.27 -21.16
N LEU A 152 22.96 5.02 -20.77
CA LEU A 152 23.53 4.01 -21.68
C LEU A 152 22.61 3.73 -22.88
N ALA A 153 21.30 3.63 -22.65
CA ALA A 153 20.30 3.44 -23.70
C ALA A 153 20.19 4.67 -24.63
N SER A 154 20.62 5.85 -24.17
CA SER A 154 20.63 7.09 -24.95
C SER A 154 21.86 7.22 -25.87
N ILE A 155 22.94 6.47 -25.62
CA ILE A 155 24.20 6.55 -26.40
C ILE A 155 24.00 6.40 -27.92
N PRO A 156 23.20 5.44 -28.43
CA PRO A 156 22.96 5.32 -29.87
C PRO A 156 22.30 6.55 -30.49
N PHE A 157 21.65 7.38 -29.67
CA PHE A 157 20.98 8.61 -30.09
C PHE A 157 21.86 9.84 -29.92
N PHE A 158 23.03 9.77 -29.27
CA PHE A 158 23.91 10.93 -29.10
C PHE A 158 24.31 11.65 -30.38
N PRO A 159 24.57 10.99 -31.53
CA PRO A 159 24.87 11.71 -32.76
C PRO A 159 23.73 12.63 -33.22
N LEU A 160 22.47 12.24 -32.97
CA LEU A 160 21.30 13.08 -33.23
C LEU A 160 21.21 14.26 -32.26
N PHE A 161 21.72 14.15 -31.04
CA PHE A 161 21.76 15.25 -30.09
C PHE A 161 22.95 16.19 -30.34
N ASP A 162 24.13 15.65 -30.70
CA ASP A 162 25.35 16.40 -31.00
C ASP A 162 25.15 17.37 -32.18
N GLU A 163 24.30 17.01 -33.15
CA GLU A 163 23.91 17.87 -34.27
C GLU A 163 23.22 19.17 -33.82
N TYR A 164 22.50 19.17 -32.69
CA TYR A 164 21.83 20.35 -32.15
C TYR A 164 22.51 20.90 -30.88
N ALA A 165 23.37 20.12 -30.22
CA ALA A 165 24.04 20.46 -28.97
C ALA A 165 25.22 21.41 -29.23
N GLY A 166 24.91 22.68 -29.49
CA GLY A 166 25.90 23.72 -29.76
C GLY A 166 25.34 24.89 -30.55
N MET A 167 24.19 24.69 -31.22
CA MET A 167 23.43 25.76 -31.85
C MET A 167 22.83 26.69 -30.80
N ASP A 168 22.87 27.99 -31.05
CA ASP A 168 22.08 28.92 -30.26
C ASP A 168 20.56 28.72 -30.54
N GLN A 169 19.70 29.36 -29.73
CA GLN A 169 18.24 29.17 -29.88
C GLN A 169 17.74 29.58 -31.27
N GLU A 170 18.36 30.56 -31.93
CA GLU A 170 17.93 31.02 -33.26
C GLU A 170 18.39 30.07 -34.36
N GLU A 171 19.62 29.58 -34.29
CA GLU A 171 20.20 28.58 -35.19
C GLU A 171 19.41 27.28 -35.14
N MET A 172 19.09 26.80 -33.93
CA MET A 172 18.31 25.59 -33.74
C MET A 172 16.90 25.73 -34.32
N VAL A 173 16.21 26.85 -34.04
CA VAL A 173 14.86 27.11 -34.59
C VAL A 173 14.91 27.20 -36.11
N THR A 174 15.94 27.85 -36.67
CA THR A 174 16.10 28.00 -38.11
C THR A 174 16.42 26.67 -38.80
N ALA A 175 17.25 25.82 -38.20
CA ALA A 175 17.57 24.49 -38.69
C ALA A 175 16.31 23.60 -38.75
N ILE A 176 15.52 23.59 -37.67
CA ILE A 176 14.26 22.83 -37.59
C ILE A 176 13.24 23.34 -38.61
N LEU A 177 13.09 24.67 -38.75
CA LEU A 177 12.18 25.26 -39.73
C LEU A 177 12.59 24.95 -41.16
N ASN A 178 13.89 25.03 -41.49
CA ASN A 178 14.39 24.72 -42.83
C ASN A 178 14.19 23.25 -43.18
N GLN A 179 14.42 22.31 -42.25
CA GLN A 179 14.12 20.90 -42.44
C GLN A 179 12.62 20.65 -42.67
N PHE A 180 11.76 21.30 -41.86
CA PHE A 180 10.31 21.21 -42.01
C PHE A 180 9.83 21.74 -43.36
N LEU A 181 10.35 22.89 -43.80
CA LEU A 181 10.03 23.50 -45.10
C LEU A 181 10.53 22.67 -46.28
N GLN A 182 11.63 21.94 -46.12
CA GLN A 182 12.17 21.01 -47.12
C GLN A 182 11.45 19.65 -47.13
N GLY A 183 10.53 19.40 -46.19
CA GLY A 183 9.78 18.15 -46.08
C GLY A 183 10.57 16.97 -45.53
N ASP A 184 11.84 17.17 -45.12
CA ASP A 184 12.67 16.14 -44.53
C ASP A 184 12.38 16.03 -43.01
N THR A 185 11.29 15.32 -42.71
CA THR A 185 10.83 15.08 -41.33
C THR A 185 11.50 13.87 -40.68
N GLY A 186 12.41 13.17 -41.38
CA GLY A 186 13.03 11.93 -40.93
C GLY A 186 13.75 12.05 -39.58
N PRO A 187 14.69 13.00 -39.42
CA PRO A 187 15.43 13.19 -38.17
C PRO A 187 14.52 13.57 -36.99
N MET A 188 13.61 14.52 -37.19
CA MET A 188 12.65 14.95 -36.15
C MET A 188 11.72 13.80 -35.72
N LEU A 189 11.19 13.04 -36.69
CA LEU A 189 10.34 11.89 -36.40
C LEU A 189 11.11 10.77 -35.69
N SER A 190 12.39 10.57 -36.04
CA SER A 190 13.27 9.60 -35.37
C SER A 190 13.58 9.99 -33.92
N LEU A 191 13.80 11.28 -33.63
CA LEU A 191 13.99 11.83 -32.28
C LEU A 191 12.71 11.70 -31.44
N LEU A 192 11.55 12.01 -32.03
CA LEU A 192 10.26 11.83 -31.37
C LEU A 192 9.94 10.36 -31.11
N ALA A 193 10.22 9.47 -32.06
CA ALA A 193 10.04 8.04 -31.88
C ALA A 193 10.99 7.48 -30.82
N ALA A 194 12.26 7.88 -30.83
CA ALA A 194 13.26 7.48 -29.83
C ALA A 194 12.87 7.93 -28.42
N SER A 195 12.49 9.20 -28.25
CA SER A 195 12.05 9.73 -26.95
C SER A 195 10.78 9.05 -26.44
N LEU A 196 9.81 8.76 -27.33
CA LEU A 196 8.61 8.02 -26.98
C LEU A 196 8.92 6.58 -26.56
N VAL A 197 9.83 5.90 -27.25
CA VAL A 197 10.28 4.54 -26.91
C VAL A 197 10.98 4.54 -25.54
N LEU A 198 11.91 5.47 -25.31
CA LEU A 198 12.62 5.58 -24.03
C LEU A 198 11.66 5.89 -22.87
N MET A 199 10.70 6.79 -23.08
CA MET A 199 9.67 7.11 -22.07
C MET A 199 8.77 5.91 -21.78
N THR A 200 8.37 5.17 -22.82
CA THR A 200 7.53 3.97 -22.68
C THR A 200 8.28 2.86 -21.96
N VAL A 201 9.53 2.59 -22.32
CA VAL A 201 10.37 1.58 -21.66
C VAL A 201 10.62 1.96 -20.21
N GLY A 202 10.96 3.22 -19.93
CA GLY A 202 11.15 3.72 -18.57
C GLY A 202 9.88 3.60 -17.72
N PHE A 203 8.73 3.96 -18.27
CA PHE A 203 7.43 3.79 -17.62
C PHE A 203 7.11 2.32 -17.33
N LEU A 204 7.33 1.42 -18.28
CA LEU A 204 7.09 -0.01 -18.10
C LEU A 204 8.03 -0.63 -17.06
N LEU A 205 9.31 -0.30 -17.09
CA LEU A 205 10.28 -0.77 -16.08
C LEU A 205 9.92 -0.28 -14.69
N ASN A 206 9.62 1.01 -14.54
CA ASN A 206 9.15 1.58 -13.27
C ASN A 206 7.88 0.86 -12.79
N SER A 207 6.94 0.60 -13.70
CA SER A 207 5.71 -0.13 -13.43
C SER A 207 5.95 -1.55 -12.91
N LEU A 208 6.85 -2.30 -13.56
CA LEU A 208 7.20 -3.66 -13.17
C LEU A 208 7.88 -3.68 -11.79
N ILE A 209 8.80 -2.75 -11.54
CA ILE A 209 9.54 -2.68 -10.28
C ILE A 209 8.60 -2.32 -9.11
N PHE A 210 7.81 -1.25 -9.23
CA PHE A 210 6.86 -0.88 -8.18
C PHE A 210 5.77 -1.93 -7.99
N GLY A 211 5.25 -2.51 -9.07
CA GLY A 211 4.30 -3.61 -9.03
C GLY A 211 4.86 -4.81 -8.27
N TYR A 212 6.11 -5.21 -8.54
CA TYR A 212 6.81 -6.28 -7.85
C TYR A 212 6.95 -6.03 -6.34
N PHE A 213 7.40 -4.83 -5.93
CA PHE A 213 7.53 -4.51 -4.50
C PHE A 213 6.18 -4.47 -3.77
N HIS A 214 5.16 -3.94 -4.44
CA HIS A 214 3.80 -3.88 -3.92
C HIS A 214 3.19 -5.27 -3.72
N TYR A 215 3.39 -6.16 -4.69
CA TYR A 215 2.94 -7.55 -4.61
C TYR A 215 3.68 -8.35 -3.53
N THR A 216 5.02 -8.31 -3.54
CA THR A 216 5.83 -9.20 -2.69
C THR A 216 5.86 -8.80 -1.22
N SER A 217 5.67 -7.53 -0.90
CA SER A 217 5.89 -7.05 0.48
C SER A 217 4.98 -5.93 0.93
N GLY A 218 4.17 -5.36 0.03
CA GLY A 218 3.41 -4.14 0.33
C GLY A 218 4.31 -2.92 0.64
N GLN A 219 5.63 -3.03 0.50
CA GLN A 219 6.60 -1.99 0.81
C GLN A 219 7.61 -1.81 -0.31
N THR A 220 7.74 -0.57 -0.76
CA THR A 220 8.87 -0.11 -1.58
C THR A 220 10.09 0.18 -0.68
N PRO A 221 11.31 0.32 -1.22
CA PRO A 221 12.50 0.64 -0.43
C PRO A 221 12.34 1.84 0.51
N GLY A 222 11.76 2.94 0.05
CA GLY A 222 11.47 4.13 0.87
C GLY A 222 10.40 3.88 1.94
N LYS A 223 9.37 3.09 1.64
CA LYS A 223 8.36 2.68 2.63
C LYS A 223 8.96 1.76 3.71
N ARG A 224 9.83 0.84 3.32
CA ARG A 224 10.63 -0.01 4.21
C ARG A 224 11.46 0.83 5.17
N LEU A 225 12.17 1.83 4.64
CA LEU A 225 13.03 2.74 5.42
C LEU A 225 12.25 3.54 6.46
N LEU A 226 11.04 3.98 6.11
CA LEU A 226 10.19 4.77 7.00
C LEU A 226 9.29 3.91 7.92
N GLY A 227 9.36 2.58 7.81
CA GLY A 227 8.54 1.68 8.61
C GLY A 227 7.05 1.83 8.30
N ILE A 228 6.67 1.88 7.02
CA ILE A 228 5.26 1.92 6.60
C ILE A 228 4.99 0.83 5.55
N ARG A 229 3.76 0.28 5.55
CA ARG A 229 3.36 -0.85 4.67
C ARG A 229 1.96 -0.68 4.13
N ALA A 230 1.77 -1.01 2.85
CA ALA A 230 0.44 -1.20 2.28
C ALA A 230 -0.07 -2.61 2.61
N VAL A 231 -1.24 -2.68 3.24
CA VAL A 231 -1.93 -3.90 3.65
C VAL A 231 -3.35 -3.89 3.11
N ASP A 232 -3.96 -5.07 3.05
CA ASP A 232 -5.37 -5.21 2.74
C ASP A 232 -6.23 -4.48 3.81
N TYR A 233 -7.36 -3.92 3.40
CA TYR A 233 -8.18 -3.11 4.30
C TYR A 233 -8.94 -3.95 5.33
N GLU A 234 -9.37 -5.15 4.96
CA GLU A 234 -10.23 -6.00 5.80
C GLU A 234 -9.38 -6.97 6.64
N SER A 235 -8.46 -7.70 6.00
CA SER A 235 -7.62 -8.72 6.64
C SER A 235 -6.36 -8.16 7.30
N LEU A 236 -5.95 -6.93 6.98
CA LEU A 236 -4.65 -6.35 7.35
C LEU A 236 -3.44 -7.22 6.91
N GLY A 237 -3.67 -8.16 6.00
CA GLY A 237 -2.66 -9.05 5.43
C GLY A 237 -1.95 -8.47 4.21
N TYR A 238 -1.23 -9.32 3.49
CA TYR A 238 -0.64 -8.92 2.20
C TYR A 238 -1.70 -8.64 1.16
N LEU A 239 -1.31 -7.81 0.20
CA LEU A 239 -2.13 -7.52 -0.96
C LEU A 239 -2.15 -8.73 -1.90
N GLY A 240 -3.34 -9.12 -2.35
CA GLY A 240 -3.48 -10.08 -3.44
C GLY A 240 -2.82 -9.56 -4.73
N PHE A 241 -2.47 -10.45 -5.65
CA PHE A 241 -1.87 -10.05 -6.94
C PHE A 241 -2.77 -9.06 -7.70
N GLY A 242 -4.04 -9.42 -7.91
CA GLY A 242 -5.00 -8.55 -8.60
C GLY A 242 -5.24 -7.23 -7.87
N GLN A 243 -5.27 -7.27 -6.53
CA GLN A 243 -5.41 -6.09 -5.68
C GLN A 243 -4.21 -5.15 -5.80
N SER A 244 -2.99 -5.70 -5.82
CA SER A 244 -1.73 -4.95 -6.01
C SER A 244 -1.67 -4.31 -7.40
N MET A 245 -2.06 -5.06 -8.44
CA MET A 245 -2.11 -4.57 -9.82
C MET A 245 -3.14 -3.45 -9.98
N TRP A 246 -4.32 -3.60 -9.40
CA TRP A 246 -5.35 -2.57 -9.43
C TRP A 246 -4.95 -1.33 -8.63
N ARG A 247 -4.34 -1.52 -7.47
CA ARG A 247 -3.75 -0.42 -6.67
C ARG A 247 -2.69 0.34 -7.45
N TYR A 248 -1.87 -0.37 -8.23
CA TYR A 248 -0.87 0.25 -9.11
C TYR A 248 -1.53 1.04 -10.25
N ALA A 249 -2.47 0.43 -10.99
CA ALA A 249 -3.19 1.11 -12.07
C ALA A 249 -3.94 2.36 -11.58
N ALA A 250 -4.60 2.27 -10.41
CA ALA A 250 -5.25 3.40 -9.76
C ALA A 250 -4.24 4.45 -9.25
N SER A 251 -3.01 4.06 -8.96
CA SER A 251 -1.93 5.01 -8.64
C SER A 251 -1.52 5.80 -9.88
N THR A 252 -1.49 5.16 -11.06
CA THR A 252 -1.25 5.85 -12.34
C THR A 252 -2.33 6.89 -12.64
N LEU A 253 -3.60 6.58 -12.34
CA LEU A 253 -4.71 7.52 -12.49
C LEU A 253 -4.50 8.82 -11.70
N ASN A 254 -3.81 8.77 -10.54
CA ASN A 254 -3.53 9.97 -9.76
C ASN A 254 -2.70 10.99 -10.53
N TRP A 255 -1.84 10.57 -11.46
CA TRP A 255 -1.10 11.49 -12.32
C TRP A 255 -2.02 12.26 -13.27
N CYS A 256 -3.07 11.61 -13.79
CA CYS A 256 -4.05 12.24 -14.67
C CYS A 256 -4.89 13.30 -13.94
N ILE A 257 -5.07 13.17 -12.62
CA ILE A 257 -5.81 14.12 -11.78
C ILE A 257 -4.88 15.01 -10.93
N CYS A 258 -3.67 15.28 -11.41
CA CYS A 258 -2.69 16.19 -10.79
C CYS A 258 -2.38 15.87 -9.31
N GLY A 259 -2.37 14.59 -8.94
CA GLY A 259 -2.03 14.13 -7.59
C GLY A 259 -3.11 14.36 -6.53
N ILE A 260 -4.31 14.83 -6.90
CA ILE A 260 -5.41 15.09 -5.96
C ILE A 260 -5.75 13.83 -5.14
N GLY A 261 -5.73 12.65 -5.77
CA GLY A 261 -6.00 11.39 -5.07
C GLY A 261 -4.97 11.02 -3.99
N TYR A 262 -3.75 11.56 -4.04
CA TYR A 262 -2.76 11.42 -2.95
C TYR A 262 -3.06 12.37 -1.79
N LEU A 263 -3.50 13.60 -2.07
CA LEU A 263 -3.82 14.62 -1.06
C LEU A 263 -4.98 14.21 -0.15
N MET A 264 -5.88 13.32 -0.60
CA MET A 264 -6.97 12.78 0.23
C MET A 264 -6.51 12.21 1.57
N ALA A 265 -5.32 11.60 1.62
CA ALA A 265 -4.76 11.03 2.85
C ALA A 265 -4.41 12.09 3.90
N ALA A 266 -4.31 13.37 3.53
CA ALA A 266 -4.10 14.46 4.49
C ALA A 266 -5.39 14.74 5.29
N PHE A 267 -6.54 14.71 4.62
CA PHE A 267 -7.80 15.24 5.13
C PHE A 267 -8.73 14.20 5.72
N ASN A 268 -8.63 12.92 5.33
CA ASN A 268 -9.50 11.88 5.88
C ASN A 268 -8.96 11.27 7.20
N PRO A 269 -9.84 10.77 8.09
CA PRO A 269 -9.43 10.10 9.33
C PRO A 269 -8.68 8.78 9.08
N GLU A 270 -9.04 8.06 8.01
CA GLU A 270 -8.48 6.75 7.68
C GLU A 270 -7.09 6.82 7.01
N LYS A 271 -6.65 8.02 6.63
CA LYS A 271 -5.40 8.31 5.89
C LYS A 271 -5.25 7.49 4.60
N ARG A 272 -6.36 7.23 3.91
CA ARG A 272 -6.41 6.49 2.65
C ARG A 272 -6.36 7.44 1.46
N THR A 273 -5.69 7.02 0.40
CA THR A 273 -5.65 7.72 -0.89
C THR A 273 -6.71 7.17 -1.84
N LEU A 274 -6.94 7.83 -2.98
CA LEU A 274 -7.90 7.35 -4.00
C LEU A 274 -7.60 5.91 -4.43
N HIS A 275 -6.35 5.60 -4.72
CA HIS A 275 -5.94 4.25 -5.12
C HIS A 275 -6.06 3.22 -3.98
N ASP A 276 -5.95 3.66 -2.73
CA ASP A 276 -6.21 2.81 -1.57
C ASP A 276 -7.72 2.52 -1.40
N TYR A 277 -8.61 3.46 -1.74
CA TYR A 277 -10.06 3.22 -1.79
C TYR A 277 -10.43 2.24 -2.91
N MET A 278 -9.94 2.49 -4.12
CA MET A 278 -10.25 1.68 -5.30
C MET A 278 -9.77 0.24 -5.16
N ALA A 279 -8.64 0.01 -4.49
CA ALA A 279 -8.08 -1.31 -4.30
C ALA A 279 -8.45 -1.98 -2.98
N GLY A 280 -9.23 -1.34 -2.11
CA GLY A 280 -9.54 -1.90 -0.79
C GLY A 280 -8.29 -2.10 0.06
N THR A 281 -7.36 -1.14 0.03
CA THR A 281 -6.10 -1.21 0.77
C THR A 281 -5.95 -0.05 1.74
N ARG A 282 -4.97 -0.14 2.63
CA ARG A 282 -4.54 0.97 3.48
C ARG A 282 -3.05 0.90 3.78
N VAL A 283 -2.45 2.02 4.16
CA VAL A 283 -1.04 2.04 4.60
C VAL A 283 -0.98 2.29 6.10
N VAL A 284 -0.19 1.48 6.78
CA VAL A 284 -0.05 1.46 8.23
C VAL A 284 1.42 1.54 8.62
N TYR A 285 1.71 2.00 9.84
CA TYR A 285 3.04 1.89 10.41
C TYR A 285 3.38 0.41 10.67
N SER A 286 4.63 0.05 10.41
CA SER A 286 5.21 -1.28 10.55
C SER A 286 6.61 -1.10 11.18
N GLU A 287 7.20 -2.17 11.70
CA GLU A 287 8.53 -2.08 12.31
C GLU A 287 9.56 -1.54 11.32
N LYS A 288 10.43 -0.66 11.83
CA LYS A 288 11.56 -0.14 11.06
C LYS A 288 12.61 -1.22 10.95
N ILE A 289 13.27 -1.29 9.80
CA ILE A 289 14.42 -2.15 9.61
C ILE A 289 15.49 -1.85 10.69
N PRO A 290 16.09 -2.87 11.35
CA PRO A 290 17.21 -2.65 12.26
C PRO A 290 18.39 -2.01 11.50
N MET A 291 19.10 -1.10 12.17
CA MET A 291 20.17 -0.24 11.61
C MET A 291 21.15 -0.96 10.66
N SER A 292 21.43 -2.26 10.84
CA SER A 292 22.35 -3.03 10.00
C SER A 292 21.92 -3.24 8.55
N LEU A 293 20.62 -3.46 8.28
CA LEU A 293 20.12 -3.57 6.91
C LEU A 293 19.92 -2.18 6.27
N PHE A 294 19.69 -1.15 7.09
CA PHE A 294 19.75 0.25 6.64
C PHE A 294 21.18 0.62 6.20
N GLU A 295 22.19 0.31 7.00
CA GLU A 295 23.59 0.49 6.64
C GLU A 295 23.96 -0.26 5.36
N MET A 296 23.43 -1.46 5.15
CA MET A 296 23.62 -2.22 3.91
C MET A 296 23.00 -1.53 2.69
N ILE A 297 21.76 -1.02 2.81
CA ILE A 297 21.10 -0.27 1.72
C ILE A 297 21.84 1.04 1.45
N LEU A 298 22.21 1.78 2.50
CA LEU A 298 22.99 3.01 2.39
C LEU A 298 24.36 2.74 1.75
N THR A 299 25.00 1.63 2.09
CA THR A 299 26.26 1.21 1.46
C THR A 299 26.07 0.88 -0.01
N LEU A 300 25.02 0.14 -0.37
CA LEU A 300 24.67 -0.15 -1.77
C LEU A 300 24.39 1.14 -2.57
N VAL A 301 23.70 2.11 -1.95
CA VAL A 301 23.45 3.44 -2.52
C VAL A 301 24.74 4.22 -2.69
N MET A 302 25.60 4.28 -1.67
CA MET A 302 26.90 4.96 -1.75
C MET A 302 27.82 4.33 -2.80
N VAL A 303 27.80 3.00 -2.92
CA VAL A 303 28.51 2.26 -3.97
C VAL A 303 27.92 2.58 -5.34
N GLY A 304 26.59 2.64 -5.48
CA GLY A 304 25.93 3.06 -6.71
C GLY A 304 26.29 4.50 -7.13
N VAL A 305 26.28 5.44 -6.19
CA VAL A 305 26.75 6.83 -6.40
C VAL A 305 28.22 6.84 -6.80
N ALA A 306 29.07 6.09 -6.11
CA ALA A 306 30.50 6.02 -6.42
C ALA A 306 30.76 5.45 -7.82
N LEU A 307 30.02 4.41 -8.23
CA LEU A 307 30.10 3.83 -9.57
C LEU A 307 29.59 4.80 -10.63
N ALA A 308 28.48 5.50 -10.38
CA ALA A 308 27.95 6.53 -11.29
C ALA A 308 28.93 7.70 -11.45
N VAL A 309 29.53 8.19 -10.36
CA VAL A 309 30.55 9.26 -10.39
C VAL A 309 31.82 8.80 -11.10
N PHE A 310 32.28 7.57 -10.83
CA PHE A 310 33.43 6.98 -11.52
C PHE A 310 33.17 6.88 -13.04
N PHE A 311 31.96 6.46 -13.42
CA PHE A 311 31.56 6.34 -14.81
C PHE A 311 31.44 7.71 -15.50
N MET A 312 30.82 8.70 -14.85
CA MET A 312 30.75 10.08 -15.34
C MET A 312 32.15 10.66 -15.57
N ARG A 313 33.09 10.45 -14.63
CA ARG A 313 34.48 10.87 -14.79
C ARG A 313 35.20 10.14 -15.93
N GLY A 314 34.91 8.86 -16.13
CA GLY A 314 35.41 8.09 -17.27
C GLY A 314 34.94 8.66 -18.61
N ILE A 315 33.66 9.04 -18.70
CA ILE A 315 33.11 9.71 -19.89
C ILE A 315 33.74 11.08 -20.10
N SER A 316 33.84 11.91 -19.06
CA SER A 316 34.53 13.20 -19.17
C SER A 316 35.98 13.07 -19.62
N LEU A 317 36.68 12.01 -19.18
CA LEU A 317 38.04 11.71 -19.62
C LEU A 317 38.08 11.29 -21.09
N LEU A 318 37.14 10.47 -21.56
CA LEU A 318 37.04 10.06 -22.96
C LEU A 318 36.70 11.25 -23.88
N ILE A 319 35.81 12.14 -23.45
CA ILE A 319 35.50 13.39 -24.16
C ILE A 319 36.75 14.28 -24.22
N ALA A 320 37.44 14.46 -23.09
CA ALA A 320 38.68 15.24 -23.06
C ALA A 320 39.74 14.65 -24.01
N ILE A 321 39.93 13.33 -24.02
CA ILE A 321 40.86 12.64 -24.92
C ILE A 321 40.47 12.86 -26.39
N ARG A 322 39.17 12.81 -26.73
CA ARG A 322 38.67 13.10 -28.08
C ARG A 322 39.04 14.51 -28.55
N GLU A 323 39.14 15.49 -27.67
CA GLU A 323 39.55 16.85 -28.06
C GLU A 323 41.06 17.00 -28.30
N PHE A 324 41.87 16.01 -27.88
CA PHE A 324 43.32 16.01 -28.07
C PHE A 324 43.80 15.23 -29.31
N PHE A 325 42.93 14.44 -29.96
CA PHE A 325 43.26 13.60 -31.12
C PHE A 325 42.38 13.94 -32.33
#